data_AF-A0A8F7KN03-F1
#
_entry.id   AF-A0A8F7KN03-F1
#
_cell.length_a   1.000
_cell.length_b   1.000
_cell.length_c   1.000
_cell.angle_alpha   90.00
_cell.angle_beta   90.00
_cell.angle_gamma   90.00
#
_symmetry.space_group_name_H-M   'P 1'
#
loop_
_entity.id
_entity.type
_entity.pdbx_description
1 polymer ?
#
loop_
_entity_poly.entity_id
_entity_poly.type
_entity_poly.pdbx_seq_one_letter_code
_entity_poly.pdbx_strand_id
1 'polypeptide(L)'
;MLLFFTGLMVTLYKFKHLISVLMGFELMGLALIVLIQSMMSEINASLVFIYLSFLVGTSCLGLSLMIGYVRMIKSDLYFSINMSKL
;
A
#
# COMPACT_ATOMS: atom_id res chain seq x y z
N MET A 1 -3.05 4.40 -15.89
CA MET A 1 -4.41 4.75 -15.40
C MET A 1 -5.17 3.53 -14.90
N LEU A 2 -5.46 2.52 -15.72
CA LEU A 2 -6.20 1.31 -15.27
C LEU A 2 -5.58 0.65 -14.02
N LEU A 3 -4.25 0.51 -13.99
CA LEU A 3 -3.53 -0.07 -12.84
C LEU A 3 -3.70 0.73 -11.53
N PHE A 4 -3.82 2.05 -11.63
CA PHE A 4 -4.06 2.90 -10.46
C PHE A 4 -5.47 2.67 -9.91
N PHE A 5 -6.48 2.61 -10.79
CA PHE A 5 -7.85 2.32 -10.40
C PHE A 5 -8.02 0.91 -9.86
N THR A 6 -7.31 -0.09 -10.39
CA THR A 6 -7.34 -1.44 -9.81
C THR A 6 -6.72 -1.46 -8.42
N GLY A 7 -5.60 -0.77 -8.20
CA GLY A 7 -5.01 -0.63 -6.86
C GLY A 7 -5.96 0.08 -5.88
N LEU A 8 -6.63 1.13 -6.34
CA LEU A 8 -7.61 1.89 -5.56
C LEU A 8 -8.85 1.04 -5.23
N MET A 9 -9.35 0.23 -6.18
CA MET A 9 -10.43 -0.71 -5.89
C MET A 9 -9.98 -1.75 -4.87
N VAL A 10 -8.74 -2.23 -4.95
CA VAL A 10 -8.20 -3.19 -3.98
C VAL A 10 -8.10 -2.59 -2.58
N THR A 11 -7.71 -1.32 -2.43
CA THR A 11 -7.62 -0.67 -1.12
C THR A 11 -8.99 -0.29 -0.53
N LEU A 12 -9.94 0.14 -1.36
CA LEU A 12 -11.28 0.53 -0.91
C LEU A 12 -12.19 -0.66 -0.62
N TYR A 13 -12.02 -1.77 -1.35
CA TYR A 13 -12.73 -2.99 -0.99
C TYR A 13 -12.18 -3.49 0.35
N LYS A 14 -13.06 -3.70 1.32
CA LYS A 14 -12.71 -4.27 2.63
C LYS A 14 -12.31 -5.73 2.46
N PHE A 15 -11.10 -5.98 1.98
CA PHE A 15 -10.58 -7.33 1.85
C PHE A 15 -10.43 -7.98 3.21
N LYS A 16 -10.59 -9.30 3.20
CA LYS A 16 -10.52 -10.14 4.39
C LYS A 16 -9.19 -9.99 5.13
N HIS A 17 -8.10 -9.72 4.43
CA HIS A 17 -6.76 -9.61 4.99
C HIS A 17 -6.19 -8.19 4.86
N LEU A 18 -5.53 -7.70 5.91
CA LEU A 18 -4.80 -6.43 5.88
C LEU A 18 -3.69 -6.40 4.82
N ILE A 19 -3.07 -7.54 4.55
CA ILE A 19 -1.98 -7.65 3.58
C ILE A 19 -2.42 -7.32 2.15
N SER A 20 -3.66 -7.67 1.76
CA SER A 20 -4.21 -7.29 0.45
C SER A 20 -4.38 -5.78 0.31
N VAL A 21 -4.69 -5.08 1.41
CA VAL A 21 -4.79 -3.63 1.42
C VAL A 21 -3.40 -2.99 1.24
N LEU A 22 -2.38 -3.52 1.93
CA LEU A 22 -0.99 -3.07 1.77
C LEU A 22 -0.49 -3.27 0.33
N MET A 23 -0.78 -4.42 -0.28
CA MET A 23 -0.46 -4.71 -1.69
C MET A 23 -1.16 -3.74 -2.65
N GLY A 24 -2.40 -3.34 -2.35
CA GLY A 24 -3.12 -2.33 -3.13
C GLY A 24 -2.43 -0.96 -3.12
N PHE A 25 -1.90 -0.54 -1.96
CA PHE A 25 -1.12 0.70 -1.86
C PHE A 25 0.18 0.66 -2.66
N GLU A 26 0.91 -0.46 -2.65
CA GLU A 26 2.11 -0.61 -3.47
C GLU A 26 1.80 -0.54 -4.97
N LEU A 27 0.73 -1.20 -5.41
CA LEU A 27 0.27 -1.12 -6.80
C LEU A 27 -0.09 0.30 -7.22
N MET A 28 -0.75 1.07 -6.34
CA MET A 28 -1.04 2.48 -6.59
C MET A 28 0.23 3.32 -6.70
N GLY A 29 1.20 3.12 -5.81
CA GLY A 29 2.47 3.86 -5.82
C GLY A 29 3.32 3.56 -7.06
N LEU A 30 3.41 2.29 -7.47
CA LEU A 30 4.06 1.91 -8.72
C LEU A 30 3.36 2.51 -9.95
N ALA A 31 2.03 2.50 -9.97
CA ALA A 31 1.26 3.10 -11.06
C ALA A 31 1.49 4.62 -11.17
N LEU A 32 1.68 5.31 -10.04
CA LEU A 32 2.03 6.73 -10.03
C LEU A 32 3.42 6.99 -10.61
N ILE A 33 4.43 6.19 -10.25
CA ILE A 33 5.79 6.31 -10.81
C ILE A 33 5.75 6.16 -12.33
N VAL A 34 5.07 5.12 -12.83
CA VAL A 34 4.96 4.86 -14.28
C VAL A 34 4.25 6.03 -14.98
N LEU A 35 3.21 6.59 -14.36
CA LEU A 35 2.51 7.74 -14.92
C LEU A 35 3.39 8.99 -14.95
N ILE A 36 4.11 9.27 -13.87
CA ILE A 36 5.03 10.41 -13.78
C ILE A 36 6.15 10.27 -14.84
N GLN A 37 6.73 9.06 -14.98
CA GLN A 37 7.72 8.75 -16.02
C GLN A 37 7.19 8.97 -17.44
N SER A 38 5.93 8.62 -17.69
CA SER A 38 5.32 8.79 -19.01
C SER A 38 5.03 10.26 -19.37
N MET A 39 4.83 11.13 -18.37
CA MET A 39 4.50 12.55 -18.57
C MET A 39 5.74 13.44 -18.66
N MET A 40 6.85 13.02 -18.05
CA MET A 40 8.09 13.77 -18.00
C MET A 40 9.23 12.86 -18.47
N SER A 41 9.56 12.94 -19.76
CA SER A 41 10.60 12.09 -20.36
C SER A 41 12.00 12.30 -19.76
N GLU A 42 12.24 13.44 -19.10
CA GLU A 42 13.53 13.82 -18.49
C GLU A 42 13.52 13.74 -16.96
N ILE A 43 12.76 12.80 -16.37
CA ILE A 43 12.87 12.59 -14.93
C ILE A 43 14.25 12.06 -14.57
N ASN A 44 14.90 12.76 -13.64
CA ASN A 44 16.13 12.30 -13.02
C ASN A 44 15.92 10.93 -12.37
N ALA A 45 16.72 9.95 -12.75
CA ALA A 45 16.69 8.61 -12.17
C ALA A 45 16.85 8.63 -10.64
N SER A 46 17.58 9.61 -10.09
CA SER A 46 17.71 9.82 -8.64
C SER A 46 16.38 10.08 -7.94
N LEU A 47 15.45 10.82 -8.55
CA LEU A 47 14.13 11.08 -7.98
C LEU A 47 13.28 9.81 -7.95
N VAL A 48 13.38 8.96 -8.98
CA VAL A 48 12.70 7.66 -9.02
C VAL A 48 13.20 6.75 -7.90
N PHE A 49 14.53 6.70 -7.68
CA PHE A 49 15.11 5.92 -6.58
C PHE A 49 14.69 6.43 -5.20
N ILE A 50 14.63 7.75 -5.00
CA ILE A 50 14.13 8.34 -3.74
C ILE A 50 12.67 7.97 -3.53
N TYR A 51 11.84 8.06 -4.57
CA TYR A 51 10.43 7.70 -4.45
C TYR A 51 10.25 6.21 -4.13
N LEU A 52 11.01 5.33 -4.79
CA LEU A 52 10.99 3.89 -4.52
C LEU A 52 11.42 3.57 -3.09
N SER A 53 12.44 4.25 -2.54
CA SER A 53 12.87 4.02 -1.16
C SER A 53 11.81 4.48 -0.15
N PHE A 54 11.10 5.59 -0.41
CA PHE A 54 9.94 5.99 0.38
C PHE A 54 8.81 4.97 0.30
N LEU A 55 8.50 4.47 -0.89
CA LEU A 55 7.43 3.48 -1.10
C LEU A 55 7.72 2.18 -0.33
N VAL A 56 8.93 1.64 -0.47
CA VAL A 56 9.37 0.47 0.31
C VAL A 56 9.36 0.75 1.81
N GLY A 57 9.81 1.95 2.22
CA GLY A 57 9.77 2.37 3.63
C GLY A 57 8.35 2.37 4.22
N THR A 58 7.38 2.91 3.48
CA THR A 58 5.97 2.90 3.92
C THR A 58 5.38 1.50 3.98
N SER A 59 5.77 0.60 3.06
CA SER A 59 5.37 -0.81 3.10
C SER A 59 5.93 -1.54 4.32
N CYS A 60 7.22 -1.35 4.63
CA CYS A 60 7.85 -1.88 5.83
C CYS A 60 7.15 -1.40 7.12
N LEU A 61 6.80 -0.11 7.19
CA LEU A 61 6.03 0.43 8.31
C LEU A 61 4.65 -0.22 8.39
N GLY A 62 3.93 -0.34 7.27
CA GLY A 62 2.63 -1.00 7.21
C GLY A 62 2.68 -2.47 7.66
N LEU A 63 3.68 -3.22 7.23
CA LEU A 63 3.92 -4.60 7.67
C LEU A 63 4.26 -4.68 9.16
N SER A 64 5.08 -3.77 9.69
CA SER A 64 5.40 -3.73 11.12
C SER A 64 4.15 -3.51 11.99
N LEU A 65 3.25 -2.63 11.57
CA LEU A 65 1.96 -2.39 12.22
C LEU A 65 1.05 -3.61 12.11
N MET A 66 1.00 -4.25 10.94
CA MET A 66 0.26 -5.49 10.73
C MET A 66 0.75 -6.57 11.70
N ILE A 67 2.06 -6.81 11.78
CA ILE A 67 2.62 -7.80 12.72
C ILE A 67 2.25 -7.47 14.18
N GLY A 68 2.32 -6.19 14.57
CA GLY A 68 1.85 -5.74 15.89
C GLY A 68 0.38 -6.07 16.14
N TYR A 69 -0.48 -5.81 15.15
CA TYR A 69 -1.91 -6.11 15.19
C TYR A 69 -2.19 -7.62 15.30
N VAL A 70 -1.53 -8.43 14.48
CA VAL A 70 -1.64 -9.89 14.51
C VAL A 70 -1.21 -10.45 15.86
N ARG A 71 -0.17 -9.90 16.49
CA ARG A 71 0.24 -10.33 17.84
C ARG A 71 -0.81 -10.01 18.90
N MET A 72 -1.52 -8.88 18.77
CA MET A 72 -2.57 -8.49 19.73
C MET A 72 -3.85 -9.31 19.57
N ILE A 73 -4.26 -9.59 18.32
CA ILE A 73 -5.60 -10.14 18.03
C ILE A 73 -5.56 -11.60 17.53
N LYS A 74 -4.35 -12.15 17.34
CA LYS A 74 -4.07 -13.50 16.79
C LYS A 74 -4.68 -13.74 15.40
N SER A 75 -5.03 -12.67 14.67
CA SER A 75 -5.71 -12.74 13.39
C SER A 75 -5.40 -11.51 12.53
N ASP A 76 -5.10 -11.74 11.25
CA ASP A 76 -4.85 -10.72 10.21
C ASP A 76 -6.16 -10.19 9.58
N LEU A 77 -7.32 -10.57 10.14
CA LEU A 77 -8.61 -10.21 9.58
C LEU A 77 -8.91 -8.72 9.81
N TYR A 78 -9.27 -8.02 8.75
CA TYR A 78 -9.72 -6.62 8.84
C TYR A 78 -10.96 -6.47 9.76
N PHE A 79 -11.81 -7.49 9.82
CA PHE A 79 -13.06 -7.46 10.58
C PHE A 79 -12.86 -7.42 12.11
N SER A 80 -11.69 -7.83 12.61
CA SER A 80 -11.38 -7.73 14.04
C SER A 80 -10.92 -6.33 14.48
N ILE A 81 -10.79 -5.37 13.56
CA ILE A 81 -10.47 -3.96 13.89
C ILE A 81 -11.67 -3.25 14.51
N ASN A 82 -12.85 -3.87 14.51
CA ASN A 82 -14.06 -3.36 15.14
C ASN A 82 -13.98 -3.51 16.68
N MET A 83 -12.98 -2.86 17.29
CA MET A 83 -12.83 -2.67 18.73
C MET A 83 -13.69 -1.50 19.26
N SER A 84 -14.53 -0.88 18.43
CA SER A 84 -15.49 0.16 18.83
C SER A 84 -16.72 -0.37 19.57
N LYS A 85 -16.71 -1.65 19.98
CA LYS A 85 -17.71 -2.25 20.88
C LYS A 85 -17.15 -2.54 22.29
N LEU A 86 -16.03 -1.91 22.66
CA LEU A 86 -15.59 -1.78 24.05
C LEU A 86 -15.99 -0.40 24.58
#